data_AF-A0A2A4ENI2-F1
#
_entry.id   AF-A0A2A4ENI2-F1
#
_cell.length_a   1.000
_cell.length_b   1.000
_cell.length_c   1.000
_cell.angle_alpha   90.00
_cell.angle_beta   90.00
_cell.angle_gamma   90.00
#
_symmetry.space_group_name_H-M   'P 1'
#
loop_
_entity.id
_entity.type
_entity.pdbx_description
1 polymer ?
#
loop_
_entity_poly.entity_id
_entity_poly.type
_entity_poly.pdbx_seq_one_letter_code
_entity_poly.pdbx_strand_id
1 'polypeptide(L)'
;MEVHFDYYLKDRARIRALEHRLDSAIKRAGVGELGETETHLDGNDGYLYMYGPDPDRMYRVVSPILKSSRLMTAAEVTQHYGAHTKSFVINQAGVR
;
A
#
# COMPACT_ATOMS: atom_id res chain seq x y z
N MET A 1 -6.24 3.91 5.46
CA MET A 1 -6.01 3.70 4.02
C MET A 1 -5.68 2.25 3.84
N GLU A 2 -6.25 1.63 2.82
CA GLU A 2 -6.08 0.23 2.49
C GLU A 2 -5.48 0.12 1.08
N VAL A 3 -4.62 -0.87 0.87
CA VAL A 3 -4.14 -1.24 -0.47
C VAL A 3 -4.35 -2.72 -0.66
N HIS A 4 -5.24 -3.07 -1.58
CA HIS A 4 -5.50 -4.44 -2.03
C HIS A 4 -4.62 -4.75 -3.24
N PHE A 5 -3.91 -5.88 -3.22
CA PHE A 5 -2.97 -6.25 -4.27
C PHE A 5 -2.91 -7.76 -4.45
N ASP A 6 -2.69 -8.19 -5.69
CA ASP A 6 -2.42 -9.59 -6.00
C ASP A 6 -0.98 -9.95 -5.65
N TYR A 7 -0.76 -11.16 -5.15
CA TYR A 7 0.58 -11.66 -4.86
C TYR A 7 0.65 -13.18 -4.97
N TYR A 8 1.85 -13.73 -5.18
CA TYR A 8 2.07 -15.17 -5.08
C TYR A 8 2.92 -15.50 -3.85
N LEU A 9 2.83 -16.73 -3.33
CA LEU A 9 3.63 -17.16 -2.16
C LEU A 9 5.14 -16.90 -2.29
N LYS A 10 5.70 -16.96 -3.50
CA LYS A 10 7.11 -16.65 -3.79
C LYS A 10 7.48 -15.17 -3.55
N ASP A 11 6.50 -14.28 -3.50
CA ASP A 11 6.69 -12.84 -3.32
C ASP A 11 6.79 -12.41 -1.86
N ARG A 12 6.64 -13.33 -0.88
CA ARG A 12 6.69 -13.03 0.57
C ARG A 12 7.88 -12.16 0.97
N ALA A 13 9.09 -12.47 0.49
CA ALA A 13 10.27 -11.66 0.80
C ALA A 13 10.19 -10.23 0.23
N ARG A 14 9.57 -10.08 -0.95
CA ARG A 14 9.36 -8.77 -1.59
C ARG A 14 8.29 -7.97 -0.87
N ILE A 15 7.25 -8.62 -0.35
CA ILE A 15 6.22 -8.00 0.48
C ILE A 15 6.84 -7.46 1.77
N ARG A 16 7.64 -8.27 2.49
CA ARG A 16 8.36 -7.79 3.69
C ARG A 16 9.27 -6.60 3.41
N ALA A 17 9.99 -6.61 2.28
CA ALA A 17 10.82 -5.47 1.88
C ALA A 17 9.99 -4.22 1.56
N LEU A 18 8.80 -4.39 0.96
CA LEU A 18 7.86 -3.30 0.69
C LEU A 18 7.30 -2.72 2.00
N GLU A 19 6.85 -3.56 2.92
CA GLU A 19 6.38 -3.19 4.26
C GLU A 19 7.43 -2.33 4.98
N HIS A 20 8.70 -2.78 5.04
CA HIS A 20 9.77 -2.01 5.69
C HIS A 20 9.99 -0.63 5.06
N ARG A 21 9.93 -0.53 3.72
CA ARG A 21 10.08 0.75 3.02
C ARG A 21 8.92 1.70 3.32
N LEU A 22 7.70 1.18 3.33
CA LEU A 22 6.48 1.93 3.65
C LEU A 22 6.51 2.41 5.10
N ASP A 23 6.71 1.50 6.06
CA ASP A 23 6.78 1.82 7.49
C ASP A 23 7.82 2.92 7.77
N SER A 24 9.02 2.77 7.21
CA SER A 24 10.09 3.76 7.35
C SER A 24 9.70 5.13 6.78
N ALA A 25 9.05 5.18 5.61
CA ALA A 25 8.65 6.43 5.00
C ALA A 25 7.52 7.12 5.76
N ILE A 26 6.53 6.35 6.20
CA ILE A 26 5.38 6.81 6.98
C ILE A 26 5.85 7.43 8.31
N LYS A 27 6.70 6.69 9.06
CA LYS A 27 7.27 7.16 10.33
C LYS A 27 8.12 8.40 10.16
N ARG A 28 9.03 8.43 9.18
CA ARG A 28 9.89 9.60 8.92
C ARG A 28 9.09 10.85 8.54
N ALA A 29 7.99 10.70 7.81
CA ALA A 29 7.14 11.82 7.42
C ALA A 29 6.18 12.28 8.54
N GLY A 30 6.04 11.49 9.62
CA GLY A 30 5.10 11.77 10.71
C GLY A 30 3.65 11.81 10.23
N VAL A 31 3.27 10.91 9.31
CA VAL A 31 1.93 10.88 8.70
C VAL A 31 1.04 9.76 9.24
N GLY A 32 1.57 8.89 10.10
CA GLY A 32 0.85 7.79 10.69
C GLY A 32 1.71 6.55 10.93
N GLU A 33 1.13 5.38 10.70
CA GLU A 33 1.77 4.08 10.88
C GLU A 33 1.32 3.05 9.84
N LEU A 34 2.16 2.03 9.62
CA LEU A 34 1.79 0.81 8.90
C LEU A 34 1.19 -0.18 9.91
N GLY A 35 -0.01 -0.67 9.60
CA GLY A 35 -0.69 -1.70 10.37
C GLY A 35 -0.22 -3.12 10.03
N GLU A 36 -0.97 -4.10 10.53
CA GLU A 36 -0.74 -5.50 10.15
C GLU A 36 -1.00 -5.68 8.65
N THR A 37 -0.22 -6.57 8.03
CA THR A 37 -0.41 -6.95 6.63
C THR A 37 -1.14 -8.29 6.61
N GLU A 38 -2.28 -8.32 5.94
CA GLU A 38 -3.05 -9.54 5.74
C GLU A 38 -2.68 -10.16 4.40
N THR A 39 -2.37 -11.45 4.41
CA THR A 39 -2.04 -12.20 3.20
C THR A 39 -2.80 -13.53 3.24
N HIS A 40 -3.72 -13.74 2.30
CA HIS A 40 -4.48 -14.99 2.25
C HIS A 40 -3.57 -16.19 1.92
N LEU A 41 -3.81 -17.33 2.59
CA LEU A 41 -2.94 -18.51 2.53
C LEU A 41 -2.87 -19.17 1.15
N ASP A 42 -3.89 -18.95 0.31
CA ASP A 42 -3.96 -19.41 -1.08
C ASP A 42 -3.02 -18.63 -2.00
N GLY A 43 -2.51 -17.46 -1.56
CA GLY A 43 -1.56 -16.66 -2.30
C GLY A 43 -2.17 -16.06 -3.55
N ASN A 44 -3.31 -15.39 -3.39
CA ASN A 44 -3.99 -14.68 -4.47
C ASN A 44 -4.08 -13.17 -4.20
N ASP A 45 -4.53 -12.76 -3.01
CA ASP A 45 -4.67 -11.35 -2.64
C ASP A 45 -4.15 -11.05 -1.23
N GLY A 46 -3.67 -9.81 -1.06
CA GLY A 46 -3.20 -9.28 0.21
C GLY A 46 -3.63 -7.84 0.43
N TYR A 47 -3.59 -7.42 1.69
CA TYR A 47 -4.00 -6.09 2.13
C TYR A 47 -2.90 -5.44 2.97
N LEU A 48 -2.53 -4.21 2.59
CA LEU A 48 -1.72 -3.31 3.42
C LEU A 48 -2.63 -2.27 4.06
N TYR A 49 -2.67 -2.25 5.40
CA TYR A 49 -3.38 -1.22 6.15
C TYR A 49 -2.41 -0.13 6.61
N MET A 50 -2.78 1.12 6.37
CA MET A 50 -2.02 2.31 6.79
C MET A 50 -2.94 3.29 7.48
N TYR A 51 -2.59 3.67 8.71
CA TYR A 51 -3.44 4.51 9.57
C TYR A 51 -2.80 5.87 9.75
N GLY A 52 -3.60 6.93 9.66
CA GLY A 52 -3.14 8.30 9.82
C GLY A 52 -4.31 9.28 9.71
N PRO A 53 -4.14 10.52 10.21
CA PRO A 53 -5.21 11.51 10.29
C PRO A 53 -5.58 12.13 8.95
N ASP A 54 -4.71 12.05 7.95
CA ASP A 54 -4.87 12.65 6.63
C ASP A 54 -4.56 11.61 5.53
N PRO A 55 -5.58 11.01 4.90
CA PRO A 55 -5.41 10.02 3.84
C PRO A 55 -4.67 10.56 2.61
N ASP A 56 -4.78 11.86 2.30
CA ASP A 56 -4.13 12.47 1.15
C ASP A 56 -2.65 12.73 1.41
N ARG A 57 -2.31 13.15 2.62
CA ARG A 57 -0.90 13.25 3.05
C ARG A 57 -0.25 11.87 3.14
N MET A 58 -0.96 10.87 3.65
CA MET A 58 -0.51 9.47 3.66
C MET A 58 -0.22 8.99 2.23
N TYR A 59 -1.18 9.11 1.31
CA TYR A 59 -1.02 8.65 -0.07
C TYR A 59 0.10 9.39 -0.81
N ARG A 60 0.26 10.71 -0.61
CA ARG A 60 1.39 11.47 -1.18
C ARG A 60 2.75 10.90 -0.77
N VAL A 61 2.90 10.45 0.48
CA VAL A 61 4.15 9.86 0.98
C VAL A 61 4.40 8.46 0.42
N VAL A 62 3.37 7.61 0.39
CA VAL A 62 3.57 6.19 0.03
C VAL A 62 3.47 5.90 -1.47
N SER A 63 2.74 6.73 -2.23
CA SER A 63 2.47 6.46 -3.64
C SER A 63 3.72 6.28 -4.51
N PRO A 64 4.86 6.98 -4.31
CA PRO A 64 6.07 6.70 -5.08
C PRO A 64 6.63 5.30 -4.80
N ILE A 65 6.54 4.83 -3.55
CA ILE A 65 7.00 3.50 -3.15
C ILE A 65 6.10 2.44 -3.76
N LEU A 66 4.78 2.60 -3.63
CA LEU A 66 3.79 1.70 -4.21
C LEU A 66 3.97 1.60 -5.74
N LYS A 67 4.02 2.75 -6.43
CA LYS A 67 4.21 2.80 -7.90
C LYS A 67 5.55 2.20 -8.37
N SER A 68 6.59 2.20 -7.53
CA SER A 68 7.88 1.57 -7.85
C SER A 68 7.89 0.05 -7.69
N SER A 69 6.88 -0.53 -7.04
CA SER A 69 6.81 -1.96 -6.77
C SER A 69 6.02 -2.69 -7.84
N ARG A 70 6.61 -3.73 -8.43
CA ARG A 70 5.90 -4.63 -9.35
C ARG A 70 4.76 -5.41 -8.66
N LEU A 71 4.83 -5.57 -7.33
CA LEU A 71 3.74 -6.19 -6.56
C LEU A 71 2.46 -5.34 -6.57
N MET A 72 2.59 -4.03 -6.76
CA MET A 72 1.46 -3.10 -6.72
C MET A 72 0.90 -2.83 -8.12
N THR A 73 1.22 -3.69 -9.09
CA THR A 73 0.66 -3.59 -10.44
C THR A 73 -0.84 -3.84 -10.33
N ALA A 74 -1.65 -2.89 -10.79
CA ALA A 74 -3.12 -2.94 -10.69
C ALA A 74 -3.67 -3.02 -9.24
N ALA A 75 -2.86 -2.73 -8.22
CA ALA A 75 -3.33 -2.66 -6.84
C ALA A 75 -4.36 -1.53 -6.68
N GLU A 76 -5.39 -1.78 -5.88
CA GLU A 76 -6.45 -0.84 -5.56
C GLU A 76 -6.16 -0.15 -4.23
N VAL A 77 -6.22 1.18 -4.21
CA VAL A 77 -6.04 1.99 -3.00
C VAL A 77 -7.39 2.52 -2.57
N THR A 78 -7.74 2.32 -1.30
CA THR A 78 -8.94 2.91 -0.66
C THR A 78 -8.52 3.90 0.43
N GLN A 79 -8.85 5.17 0.24
CA GLN A 79 -8.70 6.24 1.24
C GLN A 79 -10.00 6.39 2.04
N HIS A 80 -9.90 6.52 3.37
CA HIS A 80 -11.06 6.64 4.26
C HIS A 80 -11.11 8.03 4.90
N TYR A 81 -12.20 8.75 4.68
CA TYR A 81 -12.49 10.09 5.20
C TYR A 81 -13.72 10.00 6.13
N GLY A 82 -13.55 9.35 7.28
CA GLY A 82 -14.66 9.03 8.17
C GLY A 82 -15.65 8.08 7.49
N ALA A 83 -16.90 8.52 7.29
CA ALA A 83 -17.96 7.72 6.67
C ALA A 83 -17.84 7.61 5.13
N HIS A 84 -16.95 8.37 4.51
CA HIS A 84 -16.75 8.36 3.06
C HIS A 84 -15.46 7.66 2.68
N THR A 85 -15.48 6.95 1.56
CA THR A 85 -14.29 6.33 0.98
C THR A 85 -14.07 6.80 -0.45
N LYS A 86 -12.81 6.73 -0.88
CA LYS A 86 -12.40 6.98 -2.26
C LYS A 86 -11.44 5.87 -2.67
N SER A 87 -11.80 5.15 -3.73
CA SER A 87 -11.00 4.04 -4.25
C SER A 87 -10.51 4.31 -5.68
N PHE A 88 -9.29 3.87 -5.98
CA PHE A 88 -8.71 3.96 -7.32
C PHE A 88 -7.58 2.95 -7.51
N VAL A 89 -7.38 2.53 -8.76
CA VAL A 89 -6.26 1.64 -9.13
C VAL A 89 -4.96 2.43 -9.29
N ILE A 90 -3.85 1.88 -8.81
CA ILE A 90 -2.53 2.43 -9.03
C ILE A 90 -2.15 2.24 -10.50
N ASN A 91 -2.20 3.33 -11.26
CA ASN A 91 -1.51 3.39 -12.54
C ASN A 91 -0.02 3.57 -12.28
N GLN A 92 0.78 2.55 -12.63
CA GLN A 92 2.23 2.74 -12.71
C GLN A 92 2.48 3.84 -13.74
N ALA A 93 3.16 4.91 -13.32
CA ALA A 93 3.60 5.93 -14.27
C ALA A 93 4.48 5.21 -15.30
N GLY A 94 4.02 5.22 -16.55
CA GLY A 94 4.61 4.44 -17.63
C GLY A 94 6.12 4.60 -17.68
N VAL A 95 6.81 3.47 -17.54
CA VAL A 95 8.11 3.31 -18.18
C VAL A 95 7.80 3.33 -19.68
N ARG A 96 7.92 4.52 -20.28
CA ARG A 96 8.10 4.66 -21.73
C ARG A 96 9.57 4.52 -22.06
#